data_AF-A0A1I0C8Z4-F1
#
_entry.id   AF-A0A1I0C8Z4-F1
#
_cell.length_a   1.000
_cell.length_b   1.000
_cell.length_c   1.000
_cell.angle_alpha   90.00
_cell.angle_beta   90.00
_cell.angle_gamma   90.00
#
_symmetry.space_group_name_H-M   'P 1'
#
loop_
_entity.id
_entity.type
_entity.pdbx_description
1 polymer ?
#
loop_
_entity_poly.entity_id
_entity_poly.type
_entity_poly.pdbx_seq_one_letter_code
_entity_poly.pdbx_strand_id
1 'polypeptide(L)'
;MYPFNPSIIKGYTLTEEELAAYCRRKGIYIDDVKTWRKQCLKANTSLSKDPQQINDEIKEEKLKNKKLEKELRFKEKALAETAALLVLRKKANAIWGDPEED
;
A
#
# COMPACT_ATOMS: atom_id res chain seq x y z
N MET A 1 -5.69 -18.26 -3.32
CA MET A 1 -6.81 -17.37 -3.71
C MET A 1 -8.05 -18.24 -3.81
N TYR A 2 -8.88 -18.35 -2.76
CA TYR A 2 -10.08 -19.19 -2.86
C TYR A 2 -11.08 -18.50 -3.78
N PRO A 3 -11.53 -19.17 -4.86
CA PRO A 3 -12.44 -18.57 -5.84
C PRO A 3 -13.78 -18.28 -5.16
N PHE A 4 -14.37 -17.15 -5.55
CA PHE A 4 -15.71 -16.73 -5.17
C PHE A 4 -16.71 -17.87 -5.41
N ASN A 5 -17.17 -18.52 -4.34
CA ASN A 5 -18.10 -19.64 -4.45
C ASN A 5 -19.54 -19.10 -4.54
N PRO A 6 -20.22 -19.21 -5.69
CA PRO A 6 -21.57 -18.67 -5.89
C PRO A 6 -22.63 -19.32 -4.99
N SER A 7 -22.33 -20.46 -4.37
CA SER A 7 -23.19 -21.10 -3.38
C SER A 7 -23.35 -20.29 -2.11
N ILE A 8 -22.38 -19.43 -1.76
CA ILE A 8 -22.45 -18.58 -0.56
C ILE A 8 -23.57 -17.54 -0.72
N ILE A 9 -23.66 -16.88 -1.88
CA ILE A 9 -24.68 -15.85 -2.17
C ILE A 9 -26.08 -16.46 -2.19
N LYS A 10 -26.23 -17.61 -2.86
CA LYS A 10 -27.53 -18.30 -2.94
C LYS A 10 -28.00 -18.79 -1.57
N GLY A 11 -27.08 -19.20 -0.69
CA GLY A 11 -27.42 -19.62 0.66
C GLY A 11 -27.94 -18.52 1.59
N TYR A 12 -27.81 -17.24 1.24
CA TYR A 12 -28.38 -16.13 2.04
C TYR A 12 -29.89 -15.96 1.82
N THR A 13 -30.42 -16.37 0.67
CA THR A 13 -31.85 -16.18 0.31
C THR A 13 -32.69 -17.44 0.51
N LEU A 14 -32.08 -18.57 0.87
CA LEU A 14 -32.73 -19.88 0.99
C LEU A 14 -33.02 -20.20 2.45
N THR A 15 -34.14 -20.89 2.70
CA THR A 15 -34.44 -21.47 4.02
C THR A 15 -33.49 -22.63 4.34
N GLU A 16 -33.44 -23.09 5.60
CA GLU A 16 -32.52 -24.16 6.01
C GLU A 16 -32.77 -25.49 5.28
N GLU A 17 -34.04 -25.76 4.96
CA GLU A 17 -34.47 -26.93 4.18
C GLU A 17 -34.01 -26.84 2.72
N GLU A 18 -34.19 -25.68 2.11
CA GLU A 18 -33.76 -25.41 0.73
C GLU A 18 -32.24 -25.43 0.59
N LEU A 19 -31.53 -24.91 1.60
CA LEU A 19 -30.07 -24.95 1.66
C LEU A 19 -29.56 -26.39 1.77
N ALA A 20 -30.17 -27.22 2.63
CA ALA A 20 -29.81 -28.63 2.75
C ALA A 20 -30.06 -29.40 1.44
N ALA A 21 -31.21 -29.18 0.79
CA ALA A 21 -31.51 -29.78 -0.52
C ALA A 21 -30.54 -29.30 -1.62
N TYR A 22 -30.18 -28.02 -1.61
CA TYR A 22 -29.19 -27.45 -2.53
C TYR A 22 -27.79 -28.04 -2.31
N CYS A 23 -27.35 -28.16 -1.06
CA CYS A 23 -26.08 -28.77 -0.68
C CYS A 23 -25.97 -30.23 -1.17
N ARG A 24 -27.03 -31.04 -0.95
CA ARG A 24 -27.09 -32.43 -1.44
C ARG A 24 -27.01 -32.50 -2.97
N ARG A 25 -27.76 -31.66 -3.68
CA ARG A 25 -27.76 -31.62 -5.16
C ARG A 25 -26.42 -31.18 -5.76
N LYS A 26 -25.66 -30.35 -5.06
CA LYS A 26 -24.38 -29.82 -5.52
C LYS A 26 -23.16 -30.57 -4.98
N GLY A 27 -23.36 -31.57 -4.11
CA GLY A 27 -22.27 -32.30 -3.46
C GLY A 27 -21.45 -31.44 -2.51
N ILE A 28 -22.04 -30.40 -1.92
CA ILE A 28 -21.38 -29.46 -1.00
C ILE A 28 -21.80 -29.81 0.41
N TYR A 29 -20.85 -29.82 1.36
CA TYR A 29 -21.17 -30.05 2.76
C TYR A 29 -21.71 -28.78 3.41
N ILE A 30 -22.75 -28.92 4.23
CA ILE A 30 -23.43 -27.76 4.83
C ILE A 30 -22.51 -26.97 5.76
N ASP A 31 -21.55 -27.63 6.42
CA ASP A 31 -20.60 -26.95 7.30
C ASP A 31 -19.55 -26.14 6.51
N ASP A 32 -19.25 -26.52 5.27
CA ASP A 32 -18.39 -25.71 4.39
C ASP A 32 -19.09 -24.39 4.05
N VAL A 33 -20.39 -24.44 3.74
CA VAL A 33 -21.19 -23.24 3.47
C VAL A 33 -21.28 -22.34 4.69
N LYS A 34 -21.49 -22.91 5.89
CA LYS A 34 -21.50 -22.17 7.16
C LYS A 34 -20.12 -21.54 7.45
N THR A 35 -19.05 -22.26 7.17
CA THR A 35 -17.67 -21.79 7.35
C THR A 35 -17.36 -20.64 6.42
N TRP A 36 -17.67 -20.76 5.12
CA TRP A 36 -17.48 -19.67 4.17
C TRP A 36 -18.35 -18.47 4.49
N ARG A 37 -19.58 -18.67 4.97
CA ARG A 37 -20.46 -17.58 5.43
C ARG A 37 -19.83 -16.80 6.58
N LYS A 38 -19.31 -17.50 7.59
CA LYS A 38 -18.61 -16.89 8.73
C LYS A 38 -17.35 -16.14 8.28
N GLN A 39 -16.59 -16.69 7.32
CA GLN A 39 -15.41 -16.05 6.77
C GLN A 39 -15.75 -14.77 6.00
N CYS A 40 -16.81 -14.77 5.17
CA CYS A 40 -17.30 -13.58 4.48
C CYS A 40 -17.75 -12.48 5.47
N LEU A 41 -18.51 -12.86 6.50
CA LEU A 41 -18.93 -11.93 7.55
C LEU A 41 -17.71 -11.31 8.26
N LYS A 42 -16.77 -12.16 8.70
CA LYS A 42 -15.55 -11.73 9.39
C LYS A 42 -14.70 -10.80 8.51
N ALA A 43 -14.53 -11.11 7.23
CA ALA A 43 -13.80 -10.26 6.29
C ALA A 43 -14.46 -8.88 6.17
N ASN A 44 -15.79 -8.83 6.03
CA ASN A 44 -16.55 -7.58 5.93
C ASN A 44 -16.52 -6.75 7.23
N THR A 45 -16.46 -7.39 8.41
CA THR A 45 -16.34 -6.67 9.70
C THR A 45 -14.91 -6.24 10.01
N SER A 46 -13.89 -7.00 9.56
CA SER A 46 -12.49 -6.68 9.82
C SER A 46 -11.93 -5.54 8.96
N LEU A 47 -12.64 -5.14 7.89
CA LEU A 47 -12.20 -4.12 6.95
C LEU A 47 -12.68 -2.71 7.28
N SER A 48 -13.59 -2.54 8.25
CA SER A 48 -14.09 -1.22 8.63
C SER A 48 -13.14 -0.55 9.63
N LYS A 49 -11.93 -0.18 9.18
CA LYS A 49 -11.26 0.99 9.78
C LYS A 49 -12.15 2.20 9.47
N ASP A 50 -12.33 3.08 10.45
CA ASP A 50 -13.16 4.27 10.30
C ASP A 50 -12.69 5.08 9.08
N PRO A 51 -13.55 5.35 8.08
CA PRO A 51 -13.19 6.14 6.91
C PRO A 51 -12.60 7.51 7.26
N GLN A 52 -12.96 8.10 8.41
CA GLN A 52 -12.35 9.36 8.87
C GLN A 52 -10.89 9.16 9.27
N GLN A 53 -10.59 8.12 10.07
CA GLN A 53 -9.22 7.80 10.48
C GLN A 53 -8.33 7.51 9.27
N ILE A 54 -8.82 6.76 8.28
CA ILE A 54 -8.07 6.51 7.04
C ILE A 54 -7.77 7.81 6.30
N ASN A 55 -8.75 8.72 6.19
CA ASN A 55 -8.54 9.98 5.50
C ASN A 55 -7.54 10.89 6.21
N ASP A 56 -7.55 10.90 7.54
CA ASP A 56 -6.62 11.69 8.33
C ASP A 56 -5.20 11.11 8.28
N GLU A 57 -5.04 9.78 8.34
CA GLU A 57 -3.77 9.09 8.07
C GLU A 57 -3.22 9.46 6.68
N ILE A 58 -4.06 9.42 5.64
CA ILE A 58 -3.66 9.78 4.26
C ILE A 58 -3.22 11.25 4.17
N LYS A 59 -3.92 12.17 4.84
CA LYS A 59 -3.54 13.59 4.85
C LYS A 59 -2.20 13.79 5.53
N GLU A 60 -2.00 13.18 6.70
CA GLU A 60 -0.75 13.28 7.45
C GLU A 60 0.41 12.74 6.62
N GLU A 61 0.24 11.58 5.98
CA GLU A 61 1.27 10.96 5.16
C GLU A 61 1.61 11.83 3.94
N LYS A 62 0.61 12.44 3.28
CA LYS A 62 0.83 13.38 2.18
C LYS A 62 1.60 14.63 2.61
N LEU A 63 1.34 15.14 3.81
CA LEU A 63 2.06 16.30 4.35
C LEU A 63 3.52 15.95 4.65
N LYS A 64 3.77 14.80 5.29
CA LYS A 64 5.12 14.28 5.54
C LYS A 64 5.88 14.09 4.23
N ASN A 65 5.24 13.46 3.25
CA ASN A 65 5.85 13.22 1.94
C ASN A 65 6.28 14.53 1.26
N LYS A 66 5.37 15.52 1.17
CA LYS A 66 5.70 16.85 0.62
C LYS A 66 6.85 17.55 1.35
N LYS A 67 6.90 17.44 2.68
CA LYS A 67 7.99 18.01 3.48
C LYS A 67 9.32 17.35 3.14
N LEU A 68 9.35 16.02 3.11
CA LEU A 68 10.54 15.24 2.78
C LEU A 68 11.01 15.52 1.36
N GLU A 69 10.11 15.60 0.37
CA GLU A 69 10.46 15.96 -1.00
C GLU A 69 11.12 17.34 -1.10
N LYS A 70 10.60 18.33 -0.34
CA LYS A 70 11.19 19.68 -0.32
C LYS A 70 12.58 19.69 0.30
N GLU A 71 12.76 19.00 1.42
CA GLU A 71 14.06 18.86 2.08
C GLU A 71 15.07 18.14 1.19
N LEU A 72 14.63 17.09 0.49
CA LEU A 72 15.46 16.35 -0.46
C LEU A 72 15.93 17.26 -1.59
N ARG A 73 15.02 18.00 -2.24
CA ARG A 73 15.38 18.93 -3.31
C ARG A 73 16.39 19.99 -2.88
N PHE A 74 16.23 20.53 -1.67
CA PHE A 74 17.18 21.52 -1.14
C PHE A 74 18.57 20.90 -0.93
N LYS A 75 18.64 19.70 -0.34
CA LYS A 75 19.89 18.97 -0.13
C LYS A 75 20.56 18.59 -1.45
N GLU A 76 19.81 18.12 -2.43
CA GLU A 76 20.31 17.78 -3.76
C GLU A 76 20.87 19.01 -4.49
N LYS A 77 20.21 20.17 -4.37
CA LYS A 77 20.71 21.43 -4.95
C LYS A 77 22.05 21.83 -4.31
N ALA A 78 22.13 21.86 -2.98
CA ALA A 78 23.37 22.19 -2.28
C ALA A 78 24.51 21.21 -2.59
N LEU A 79 24.17 19.92 -2.72
CA LEU A 79 25.11 18.88 -3.12
C LEU A 79 25.62 19.11 -4.55
N ALA A 80 24.73 19.43 -5.49
CA ALA A 80 25.09 19.73 -6.87
C ALA A 80 25.99 20.98 -6.99
N GLU A 81 25.67 22.04 -6.24
CA GLU A 81 26.51 23.25 -6.16
C GLU A 81 27.91 22.92 -5.62
N THR A 82 28.00 22.14 -4.54
CA THR A 82 29.28 21.70 -3.96
C THR A 82 30.09 20.85 -4.95
N ALA A 83 29.43 19.91 -5.64
CA ALA A 83 30.07 19.09 -6.66
C ALA A 83 30.59 19.94 -7.83
N ALA A 84 29.82 20.94 -8.27
CA ALA A 84 30.24 21.86 -9.33
C ALA A 84 31.46 22.68 -8.91
N LEU A 85 31.48 23.23 -7.70
CA LEU A 85 32.64 23.96 -7.16
C LEU A 85 33.89 23.08 -7.10
N LEU A 86 33.75 21.83 -6.65
CA LEU A 86 34.86 20.88 -6.58
C LEU A 86 35.41 20.53 -7.97
N VAL A 87 34.54 20.38 -8.97
CA VAL A 87 34.96 20.17 -10.37
C VAL A 87 35.67 21.39 -10.93
N LEU A 88 35.17 22.60 -10.68
CA LEU A 88 35.81 23.83 -11.13
C LEU A 88 37.18 24.02 -10.49
N ARG A 89 37.33 23.76 -9.18
CA ARG A 89 38.63 23.79 -8.49
C ARG A 89 39.62 22.81 -9.13
N LYS A 90 39.21 21.57 -9.36
CA LYS A 90 40.06 20.56 -10.04
C LYS A 90 40.51 21.02 -11.43
N LYS A 91 39.61 21.63 -12.20
CA LYS A 91 39.94 22.17 -13.53
C LYS A 91 40.89 23.37 -13.45
N ALA A 92 40.70 24.26 -12.48
CA ALA A 92 41.59 25.40 -12.27
C ALA A 92 43.00 24.94 -11.89
N ASN A 93 43.13 24.04 -10.92
CA ASN A 93 44.42 23.47 -10.52
C ASN A 93 45.12 22.75 -11.68
N ALA A 94 44.38 22.10 -12.57
CA ALA A 94 44.97 21.45 -13.75
C ALA A 94 45.54 22.44 -14.78
N ILE A 95 45.04 23.68 -14.82
CA ILE A 95 45.49 24.72 -15.77
C ILE A 95 46.60 25.58 -15.15
N TRP A 96 46.44 25.98 -13.88
CA TRP A 96 47.28 26.97 -13.22
C TRP A 96 48.21 26.41 -12.13
N GLY A 97 48.14 25.12 -11.78
CA GLY A 97 48.83 24.55 -10.62
C GLY A 97 48.07 24.80 -9.31
N ASP A 98 48.49 24.19 -8.20
CA ASP A 98 47.89 24.45 -6.89
C ASP A 98 48.51 25.72 -6.30
N PRO A 99 47.73 26.77 -5.98
CA PRO A 99 48.27 27.99 -5.37
C PRO A 99 48.76 27.79 -3.92
N GLU A 100 48.56 26.60 -3.34
CA GLU A 100 48.98 26.22 -1.98
C GLU A 100 50.38 25.55 -1.95
N GLU A 101 51.06 25.41 -3.10
CA GLU A 101 52.42 24.85 -3.19
C GLU A 101 53.56 25.90 -3.19
N ASP A 102 53.25 27.20 -2.99
CA ASP A 102 54.23 28.29 -2.77
C ASP A 102 54.01 29.04 -1.45
#